data_AF-A0AAQ3KCK3-F1
#
_entry.id   AF-A0AAQ3KCK3-F1
#
_cell.length_a   1.000
_cell.length_b   1.000
_cell.length_c   1.000
_cell.angle_alpha   90.00
_cell.angle_beta   90.00
_cell.angle_gamma   90.00
#
_symmetry.space_group_name_H-M   'P 1'
#
loop_
_entity.id
_entity.type
_entity.pdbx_description
1 polymer ?
#
loop_
_entity_poly.entity_id
_entity_poly.type
_entity_poly.pdbx_seq_one_letter_code
_entity_poly.pdbx_strand_id
1 'polypeptide(L)'
;MLPRSCNHVLHSSTLPPPPPPPIPLSDHHPPTAASITTTTSSSSSWNALIRDCARSPDQKPLALVLYRRMLTSARPDNYTFPTVLTACAFLSAFSEGSQIHAQLLKHGFSDNLYVLNSLIHFYASCGRMPLARKLFDGMRTRSRVSWNVAIDGHVGNGEYDAALSLFRAMQSEFTADEYTLQSVIGACGGVAALSLGMWVHAFVLRKFDRVVADDVLINNSLIDLYAKCGSVLLARQVFDRMPVRDLASWNAMILGLAMHGRIEQCFETFARLVAEDKIRPNSITFVGILSACNHGGLVNDGQRYFNSMVSEFRIEPRIEHYGCMVDLLARSGRISEALDLVSSMPCKPDAVIWRSLLDACSKRNAGVEISESVARQALQSDSADSSGVYVLLSRVYASAKRWNDVGSVRRVMSDEGVKKEPGCSSIEMDGAVHQFVAGDTFHPQSREIYEKLHEVEQRLALAGYMPDSSQAPLVAEQDGVKWESLRLHSERLAIAFGLLTAKPGEPIRVLKNLRVCRDCHAMTKLISRVYNVEIVVRDRIRFHEFKDGSCSCQDYW
;
A
#
# COMPACT_ATOMS: atom_id res chain seq x y z
N MET A 1 5.94 -21.79 -28.99
CA MET A 1 7.04 -22.30 -28.14
C MET A 1 7.55 -21.12 -27.34
N LEU A 2 7.18 -21.04 -26.06
CA LEU A 2 7.47 -19.91 -25.16
C LEU A 2 8.41 -20.41 -24.06
N PRO A 3 9.43 -19.63 -23.64
CA PRO A 3 10.28 -20.01 -22.53
C PRO A 3 9.51 -19.88 -21.21
N ARG A 4 9.71 -20.86 -20.34
CA ARG A 4 9.16 -20.91 -18.98
C ARG A 4 9.72 -19.72 -18.18
N SER A 5 8.87 -18.74 -17.86
CA SER A 5 9.21 -17.67 -16.91
C SER A 5 9.20 -18.23 -15.48
N CYS A 6 10.33 -18.09 -14.77
CA CYS A 6 10.43 -18.37 -13.35
C CYS A 6 9.57 -17.36 -12.56
N ASN A 7 8.31 -17.70 -12.31
CA ASN A 7 7.42 -16.95 -11.42
C ASN A 7 7.73 -17.29 -9.96
N HIS A 8 8.66 -16.56 -9.35
CA HIS A 8 8.69 -16.37 -7.90
C HIS A 8 8.69 -14.87 -7.62
N VAL A 9 7.49 -14.31 -7.67
CA VAL A 9 7.21 -12.90 -7.42
C VAL A 9 7.08 -12.72 -5.91
N LEU A 10 8.07 -12.06 -5.30
CA LEU A 10 8.01 -11.55 -3.93
C LEU A 10 7.70 -10.06 -4.02
N HIS A 11 6.43 -9.70 -3.83
CA HIS A 11 6.02 -8.30 -3.73
C HIS A 11 6.16 -7.80 -2.29
N SER A 12 6.80 -6.63 -2.13
CA SER A 12 6.68 -5.81 -0.94
C SER A 12 5.26 -5.23 -0.89
N SER A 13 4.35 -5.93 -0.23
CA SER A 13 3.08 -5.33 0.16
C SER A 13 3.37 -4.22 1.18
N THR A 14 3.08 -2.97 0.84
CA THR A 14 2.48 -2.10 1.86
C THR A 14 1.18 -2.79 2.23
N LEU A 15 1.23 -3.62 3.26
CA LEU A 15 0.05 -4.28 3.80
C LEU A 15 -1.05 -3.21 3.94
N PRO A 16 -2.30 -3.49 3.51
CA PRO A 16 -3.42 -2.68 3.97
C PRO A 16 -3.35 -2.61 5.51
N PRO A 17 -3.84 -1.51 6.12
CA PRO A 17 -3.88 -1.43 7.58
C PRO A 17 -4.47 -2.72 8.14
N PRO A 18 -3.86 -3.32 9.18
CA PRO A 18 -4.43 -4.52 9.77
C PRO A 18 -5.90 -4.23 10.12
N PRO A 19 -6.80 -5.21 9.95
CA PRO A 19 -8.16 -5.04 10.44
C PRO A 19 -8.07 -4.61 11.91
N PRO A 20 -8.96 -3.70 12.37
CA PRO A 20 -8.92 -3.24 13.74
C PRO A 20 -8.84 -4.45 14.68
N PRO A 21 -8.08 -4.36 15.79
CA PRO A 21 -7.99 -5.46 16.74
C PRO A 21 -9.41 -5.88 17.12
N PRO A 22 -9.67 -7.19 17.32
CA PRO A 22 -10.99 -7.64 17.72
C PRO A 22 -11.41 -6.82 18.93
N ILE A 23 -12.49 -6.05 18.78
CA ILE A 23 -13.10 -5.35 19.90
C ILE A 23 -13.36 -6.46 20.92
N PRO A 24 -12.77 -6.39 22.14
CA PRO A 24 -13.09 -7.34 23.17
C PRO A 24 -14.61 -7.32 23.27
N LEU A 25 -15.25 -8.50 23.21
CA LEU A 25 -16.64 -8.62 23.61
C LEU A 25 -16.67 -8.30 25.10
N SER A 26 -16.68 -7.01 25.42
CA SER A 26 -17.00 -6.51 26.74
C SER A 26 -18.36 -7.09 27.08
N ASP A 27 -18.49 -7.65 28.27
CA ASP A 27 -19.74 -8.03 28.93
C ASP A 27 -20.61 -6.78 29.16
N HIS A 28 -20.94 -6.07 28.10
CA HIS A 28 -21.98 -5.06 28.11
C HIS A 28 -23.29 -5.82 28.12
N HIS A 29 -23.91 -5.80 29.30
CA HIS A 29 -25.30 -6.13 29.50
C HIS A 29 -26.13 -5.69 28.28
N PRO A 30 -26.97 -6.58 27.72
CA PRO A 30 -27.77 -6.24 26.57
C PRO A 30 -28.66 -5.04 26.91
N PRO A 31 -28.83 -4.06 26.00
CA PRO A 31 -29.87 -3.06 26.15
C PRO A 31 -31.19 -3.81 26.31
N THR A 32 -31.93 -3.38 27.33
CA THR A 32 -33.17 -3.98 27.81
C THR A 32 -34.12 -4.33 26.67
N ALA A 33 -34.50 -5.61 26.67
CA ALA A 33 -35.56 -6.15 25.86
C ALA A 33 -36.88 -5.41 26.14
N ALA A 34 -37.31 -4.55 25.22
CA ALA A 34 -38.69 -4.13 25.14
C ALA A 34 -39.05 -3.85 23.68
N SER A 35 -40.11 -4.53 23.20
CA SER A 35 -40.77 -4.41 21.89
C SER A 35 -40.25 -5.22 20.68
N ILE A 36 -39.86 -6.48 20.87
CA ILE A 36 -40.05 -7.48 19.80
C ILE A 36 -41.13 -8.44 20.26
N THR A 37 -42.36 -8.12 19.91
CA THR A 37 -43.55 -8.92 20.17
C THR A 37 -43.44 -10.27 19.47
N THR A 38 -43.68 -11.32 20.24
CA THR A 38 -43.83 -12.71 19.82
C THR A 38 -45.02 -12.85 18.87
N THR A 39 -44.77 -12.58 17.61
CA THR A 39 -45.55 -13.10 16.49
C THR A 39 -44.62 -14.05 15.74
N THR A 40 -45.14 -15.17 15.24
CA THR A 40 -44.42 -16.22 14.52
C THR A 40 -43.44 -15.63 13.49
N SER A 41 -42.18 -15.45 13.89
CA SER A 41 -41.21 -14.68 13.12
C SER A 41 -40.68 -15.55 11.97
N SER A 42 -41.28 -15.38 10.81
CA SER A 42 -40.80 -15.96 9.55
C SER A 42 -39.30 -15.67 9.33
N SER A 43 -38.58 -16.53 8.60
CA SER A 43 -37.17 -16.29 8.25
C SER A 43 -36.98 -14.93 7.55
N SER A 44 -37.99 -14.44 6.81
CA SER A 44 -38.03 -13.09 6.24
C SER A 44 -37.96 -11.96 7.27
N SER A 45 -38.68 -12.08 8.39
CA SER A 45 -38.67 -11.07 9.47
C SER A 45 -37.29 -10.99 10.13
N TRP A 46 -36.67 -12.15 10.39
CA TRP A 46 -35.29 -12.21 10.90
C TRP A 46 -34.27 -11.66 9.90
N ASN A 47 -34.40 -12.02 8.62
CA ASN A 47 -33.50 -11.53 7.58
C ASN A 47 -33.53 -10.01 7.43
N ALA A 48 -34.69 -9.37 7.62
CA ALA A 48 -34.78 -7.91 7.64
C ALA A 48 -34.00 -7.30 8.81
N LEU A 49 -34.24 -7.80 10.04
CA LEU A 49 -33.55 -7.33 11.25
C LEU A 49 -32.03 -7.50 11.16
N ILE A 50 -31.58 -8.69 10.75
CA ILE A 50 -30.14 -8.98 10.61
C ILE A 50 -29.52 -8.08 9.53
N ARG A 51 -30.24 -7.83 8.42
CA ARG A 51 -29.76 -6.98 7.32
C ARG A 51 -29.65 -5.52 7.74
N ASP A 52 -30.61 -5.01 8.50
CA ASP A 52 -30.56 -3.64 8.97
C ASP A 52 -29.41 -3.43 9.96
N CYS A 53 -29.16 -4.38 10.87
CA CYS A 53 -27.97 -4.35 11.72
C CYS A 53 -26.66 -4.49 10.92
N ALA A 54 -26.65 -5.28 9.84
CA ALA A 54 -25.48 -5.45 8.99
C ALA A 54 -25.14 -4.22 8.13
N ARG A 55 -26.06 -3.25 7.97
CA ARG A 55 -25.85 -2.01 7.21
C ARG A 55 -25.12 -0.92 8.02
N SER A 56 -25.28 -0.92 9.34
CA SER A 56 -24.69 0.09 10.23
C SER A 56 -23.42 -0.45 10.91
N PRO A 57 -22.23 0.17 10.74
CA PRO A 57 -20.97 -0.30 11.34
C PRO A 57 -21.07 -0.65 12.82
N ASP A 58 -21.74 0.20 13.62
CA ASP A 58 -21.86 0.05 15.08
C ASP A 58 -22.79 -1.11 15.50
N GLN A 59 -23.64 -1.59 14.59
CA GLN A 59 -24.63 -2.64 14.85
C GLN A 59 -24.22 -3.99 14.26
N LYS A 60 -23.08 -4.10 13.57
CA LYS A 60 -22.63 -5.36 12.97
C LYS A 60 -22.38 -6.48 13.99
N PRO A 61 -21.87 -6.22 15.21
CA PRO A 61 -21.82 -7.26 16.25
C PRO A 61 -23.20 -7.80 16.62
N LEU A 62 -24.24 -6.96 16.60
CA LEU A 62 -25.61 -7.34 16.90
C LEU A 62 -26.17 -8.31 15.85
N ALA A 63 -25.72 -8.26 14.59
CA ALA A 63 -26.13 -9.19 13.54
C ALA A 63 -25.81 -10.65 13.90
N LEU A 64 -24.67 -10.91 14.55
CA LEU A 64 -24.29 -12.26 15.01
C LEU A 64 -25.14 -12.74 16.18
N VAL A 65 -25.50 -11.82 17.10
CA VAL A 65 -26.40 -12.10 18.23
C VAL A 65 -27.80 -12.44 17.72
N LEU A 66 -28.33 -11.64 16.79
CA LEU A 66 -29.64 -11.88 16.17
C LEU A 66 -29.64 -13.18 15.38
N TYR A 67 -28.55 -13.53 14.69
CA TYR A 67 -28.43 -14.82 14.02
C TYR A 67 -28.51 -15.99 15.00
N ARG A 68 -27.78 -15.95 16.12
CA ARG A 68 -27.85 -16.99 17.15
C ARG A 68 -29.27 -17.13 17.72
N ARG A 69 -29.99 -16.02 17.89
CA ARG A 69 -31.39 -16.03 18.33
C ARG A 69 -32.35 -16.52 17.26
N MET A 70 -32.10 -16.24 15.99
CA MET A 70 -32.85 -16.80 14.88
C MET A 70 -32.77 -18.33 14.91
N LEU A 71 -31.59 -18.91 15.13
CA LEU A 71 -31.40 -20.37 15.15
C LEU A 71 -32.25 -21.10 16.22
N THR A 72 -32.76 -20.41 17.23
CA THR A 72 -33.66 -21.02 18.24
C THR A 72 -35.14 -21.02 17.82
N SER A 73 -35.52 -20.27 16.78
CA SER A 73 -36.93 -20.00 16.43
C SER A 73 -37.26 -20.09 14.95
N ALA A 74 -36.25 -20.06 14.06
CA ALA A 74 -36.41 -20.12 12.61
C ALA A 74 -35.21 -20.80 11.94
N ARG A 75 -35.41 -21.32 10.72
CA ARG A 75 -34.33 -21.92 9.92
C ARG A 75 -33.67 -20.87 9.02
N PRO A 76 -32.33 -20.83 8.95
CA PRO A 76 -31.61 -19.95 8.04
C PRO A 76 -31.83 -20.36 6.59
N ASP A 77 -31.87 -19.37 5.70
CA ASP A 77 -32.06 -19.55 4.26
C ASP A 77 -30.92 -18.91 3.44
N ASN A 78 -31.04 -18.96 2.12
CA ASN A 78 -30.06 -18.40 1.19
C ASN A 78 -29.93 -16.87 1.25
N TYR A 79 -30.79 -16.16 1.98
CA TYR A 79 -30.69 -14.73 2.25
C TYR A 79 -30.12 -14.42 3.64
N THR A 80 -30.26 -15.35 4.58
CA THR A 80 -29.65 -15.26 5.92
C THR A 80 -28.14 -15.30 5.84
N PHE A 81 -27.56 -16.35 5.23
CA PHE A 81 -26.11 -16.58 5.25
C PHE A 81 -25.29 -15.42 4.66
N PRO A 82 -25.62 -14.86 3.49
CA PRO A 82 -24.92 -13.70 2.92
C PRO A 82 -24.83 -12.52 3.87
N THR A 83 -25.94 -12.22 4.54
CA THR A 83 -26.05 -11.08 5.46
C THR A 83 -25.16 -11.26 6.68
N VAL A 84 -25.18 -12.45 7.29
CA VAL A 84 -24.36 -12.76 8.48
C VAL A 84 -22.87 -12.87 8.11
N LEU A 85 -22.55 -13.46 6.96
CA LEU A 85 -21.17 -13.52 6.44
C LEU A 85 -20.61 -12.12 6.16
N THR A 86 -21.45 -11.18 5.71
CA THR A 86 -21.04 -9.77 5.50
C THR A 86 -20.70 -9.09 6.84
N ALA A 87 -21.44 -9.39 7.91
CA ALA A 87 -21.09 -8.93 9.25
C ALA A 87 -19.78 -9.57 9.74
N CYS A 88 -19.58 -10.88 9.53
CA CYS A 88 -18.31 -11.54 9.86
C CYS A 88 -17.13 -10.97 9.08
N ALA A 89 -17.31 -10.69 7.79
CA ALA A 89 -16.29 -10.12 6.91
C ALA A 89 -15.81 -8.77 7.45
N PHE A 90 -16.75 -7.89 7.79
CA PHE A 90 -16.44 -6.58 8.36
C PHE A 90 -15.74 -6.66 9.72
N LEU A 91 -16.17 -7.60 10.58
CA LEU A 91 -15.59 -7.79 11.91
C LEU A 91 -14.28 -8.61 11.88
N SER A 92 -13.86 -9.09 10.70
CA SER A 92 -12.78 -10.09 10.56
C SER A 92 -12.98 -11.32 11.46
N ALA A 93 -14.24 -11.69 11.72
CA ALA A 93 -14.63 -12.76 12.64
C ALA A 93 -14.47 -14.15 11.99
N PHE A 94 -13.22 -14.58 11.81
CA PHE A 94 -12.88 -15.80 11.08
C PHE A 94 -13.49 -17.07 11.71
N SER A 95 -13.51 -17.15 13.05
CA SER A 95 -14.05 -18.32 13.76
C SER A 95 -15.55 -18.47 13.54
N GLU A 96 -16.30 -17.39 13.76
CA GLU A 96 -17.75 -17.34 13.61
C GLU A 96 -18.15 -17.58 12.15
N GLY A 97 -17.49 -16.93 11.21
CA GLY A 97 -17.78 -17.14 9.78
C GLY A 97 -17.46 -18.56 9.31
N SER A 98 -16.44 -19.21 9.89
CA SER A 98 -16.15 -20.64 9.62
C SER A 98 -17.25 -21.56 10.17
N GLN A 99 -17.83 -21.25 11.34
CA GLN A 99 -18.97 -21.98 11.87
C GLN A 99 -20.21 -21.80 10.99
N ILE A 100 -20.46 -20.58 10.53
CA ILE A 100 -21.56 -20.25 9.60
C ILE A 100 -21.35 -21.00 8.26
N HIS A 101 -20.12 -21.11 7.77
CA HIS A 101 -19.80 -21.94 6.60
C HIS A 101 -20.09 -23.43 6.85
N ALA A 102 -19.77 -23.99 8.01
CA ALA A 102 -20.18 -25.36 8.31
C ALA A 102 -21.71 -25.52 8.36
N GLN A 103 -22.43 -24.51 8.86
CA GLN A 103 -23.89 -24.53 8.93
C GLN A 103 -24.55 -24.46 7.55
N LEU A 104 -24.10 -23.58 6.65
CA LEU A 104 -24.70 -23.49 5.30
C LEU A 104 -24.50 -24.79 4.50
N LEU A 105 -23.38 -25.50 4.69
CA LEU A 105 -23.15 -26.81 4.07
C LEU A 105 -24.17 -27.84 4.59
N LYS A 106 -24.40 -27.88 5.91
CA LYS A 106 -25.41 -28.76 6.53
C LYS A 106 -26.84 -28.46 6.06
N HIS A 107 -27.13 -27.21 5.69
CA HIS A 107 -28.45 -26.79 5.19
C HIS A 107 -28.59 -26.94 3.66
N GLY A 108 -27.57 -27.44 2.95
CA GLY A 108 -27.65 -27.73 1.52
C GLY A 108 -27.44 -26.51 0.61
N PHE A 109 -26.81 -25.43 1.10
CA PHE A 109 -26.54 -24.22 0.31
C PHE A 109 -25.14 -24.20 -0.35
N SER A 110 -24.49 -25.35 -0.49
CA SER A 110 -23.13 -25.48 -1.02
C SER A 110 -22.97 -24.99 -2.46
N ASP A 111 -24.03 -25.11 -3.28
CA ASP A 111 -24.01 -24.72 -4.70
C ASP A 111 -24.77 -23.40 -4.96
N ASN A 112 -25.25 -22.72 -3.91
CA ASN A 112 -25.99 -21.48 -4.09
C ASN A 112 -25.04 -20.33 -4.44
N LEU A 113 -25.19 -19.76 -5.65
CA LEU A 113 -24.32 -18.73 -6.19
C LEU A 113 -24.19 -17.49 -5.30
N TYR A 114 -25.29 -17.03 -4.70
CA TYR A 114 -25.30 -15.84 -3.85
C TYR A 114 -24.57 -16.09 -2.53
N VAL A 115 -24.76 -17.27 -1.93
CA VAL A 115 -24.04 -17.70 -0.71
C VAL A 115 -22.54 -17.88 -0.99
N LEU A 116 -22.17 -18.49 -2.12
CA LEU A 116 -20.78 -18.68 -2.52
C LEU A 116 -20.06 -17.34 -2.72
N ASN A 117 -20.69 -16.37 -3.39
CA ASN A 117 -20.12 -15.03 -3.54
C ASN A 117 -19.85 -14.37 -2.18
N SER A 118 -20.79 -14.48 -1.22
CA SER A 118 -20.58 -13.95 0.14
C SER A 118 -19.50 -14.68 0.93
N LEU A 119 -19.31 -15.98 0.72
CA LEU A 119 -18.20 -16.74 1.34
C LEU A 119 -16.84 -16.30 0.79
N ILE A 120 -16.73 -16.09 -0.53
CA ILE A 120 -15.49 -15.59 -1.16
C ILE A 120 -15.15 -14.23 -0.55
N HIS A 121 -16.11 -13.31 -0.48
CA HIS A 121 -15.92 -12.01 0.16
C HIS A 121 -15.51 -12.13 1.63
N PHE A 122 -16.16 -13.00 2.41
CA PHE A 122 -15.80 -13.25 3.81
C PHE A 122 -14.37 -13.74 3.97
N TYR A 123 -13.97 -14.78 3.23
CA TYR A 123 -12.61 -15.32 3.33
C TYR A 123 -11.55 -14.32 2.87
N ALA A 124 -11.83 -13.55 1.80
CA ALA A 124 -10.95 -12.49 1.34
C ALA A 124 -10.81 -11.37 2.39
N SER A 125 -11.91 -10.95 3.02
CA SER A 125 -11.91 -9.92 4.07
C SER A 125 -11.16 -10.35 5.33
N CYS A 126 -11.16 -11.65 5.64
CA CYS A 126 -10.37 -12.23 6.73
C CYS A 126 -8.90 -12.51 6.37
N GLY A 127 -8.41 -12.05 5.21
CA GLY A 127 -7.04 -12.30 4.76
C GLY A 127 -6.74 -13.76 4.37
N ARG A 128 -7.77 -14.59 4.15
CA ARG A 128 -7.64 -16.02 3.81
C ARG A 128 -7.85 -16.23 2.32
N MET A 129 -7.08 -15.51 1.52
CA MET A 129 -7.20 -15.51 0.05
C MET A 129 -7.10 -16.91 -0.59
N PRO A 130 -6.26 -17.86 -0.11
CA PRO A 130 -6.26 -19.23 -0.63
C PRO A 130 -7.60 -19.97 -0.50
N LEU A 131 -8.35 -19.71 0.58
CA LEU A 131 -9.68 -20.30 0.79
C LEU A 131 -10.73 -19.64 -0.11
N ALA A 132 -10.69 -18.30 -0.23
CA ALA A 132 -11.55 -17.55 -1.14
C ALA A 132 -11.34 -18.03 -2.59
N ARG A 133 -10.09 -18.22 -3.00
CA ARG A 133 -9.71 -18.69 -4.33
C ARG A 133 -10.19 -20.12 -4.58
N LYS A 134 -10.00 -21.02 -3.62
CA LYS A 134 -10.48 -22.41 -3.71
C LYS A 134 -12.00 -22.48 -3.91
N LEU A 135 -12.76 -21.63 -3.22
CA LEU A 135 -14.21 -21.54 -3.43
C LEU A 135 -14.55 -21.06 -4.82
N PHE A 136 -13.91 -19.97 -5.28
CA PHE A 136 -14.12 -19.43 -6.62
C PHE A 136 -13.80 -20.45 -7.72
N ASP A 137 -12.67 -21.14 -7.63
CA ASP A 137 -12.25 -22.14 -8.62
C ASP A 137 -13.18 -23.38 -8.62
N GLY A 138 -13.75 -23.72 -7.46
CA GLY A 138 -14.70 -24.83 -7.31
C GLY A 138 -16.12 -24.56 -7.79
N MET A 139 -16.46 -23.31 -8.16
CA MET A 139 -17.81 -22.96 -8.64
C MET A 139 -18.11 -23.62 -9.99
N ARG A 140 -19.23 -24.34 -10.07
CA ARG A 140 -19.72 -24.94 -11.33
C ARG A 140 -20.23 -23.90 -12.33
N THR A 141 -20.85 -22.86 -11.80
CA THR A 141 -21.36 -21.72 -12.57
C THR A 141 -20.85 -20.44 -11.93
N ARG A 142 -20.44 -19.47 -12.74
CA ARG A 142 -19.98 -18.15 -12.29
C ARG A 142 -20.89 -17.09 -12.88
N SER A 143 -21.10 -16.03 -12.10
CA SER A 143 -21.74 -14.80 -12.59
C SER A 143 -20.72 -13.68 -12.64
N ARG A 144 -21.08 -12.56 -13.27
CA ARG A 144 -20.31 -11.31 -13.17
C ARG A 144 -19.98 -10.94 -11.72
N VAL A 145 -20.92 -11.10 -10.79
CA VAL A 145 -20.72 -10.84 -9.36
C VAL A 145 -19.65 -11.76 -8.76
N SER A 146 -19.60 -13.03 -9.17
CA SER A 146 -18.59 -14.00 -8.73
C SER A 146 -17.18 -13.55 -9.13
N TRP A 147 -17.01 -13.06 -10.35
CA TRP A 147 -15.76 -12.49 -10.84
C TRP A 147 -15.39 -11.20 -10.10
N ASN A 148 -16.35 -10.28 -9.94
CA ASN A 148 -16.12 -9.01 -9.24
C ASN A 148 -15.61 -9.24 -7.81
N VAL A 149 -16.27 -10.11 -7.03
CA VAL A 149 -15.85 -10.41 -5.65
C VAL A 149 -14.48 -11.09 -5.60
N ALA A 150 -14.14 -11.94 -6.56
CA ALA A 150 -12.82 -12.56 -6.60
C ALA A 150 -11.71 -11.56 -6.95
N ILE A 151 -11.94 -10.71 -7.96
CA ILE A 151 -11.01 -9.64 -8.37
C ILE A 151 -10.83 -8.66 -7.21
N ASP A 152 -11.92 -8.16 -6.62
CA ASP A 152 -11.91 -7.25 -5.49
C ASP A 152 -11.20 -7.86 -4.27
N GLY A 153 -11.45 -9.14 -3.98
CA GLY A 153 -10.77 -9.86 -2.91
C GLY A 153 -9.25 -9.90 -3.09
N HIS A 154 -8.76 -10.16 -4.31
CA HIS A 154 -7.33 -10.11 -4.61
C HIS A 154 -6.77 -8.68 -4.48
N VAL A 155 -7.50 -7.66 -4.96
CA VAL A 155 -7.08 -6.24 -4.84
C VAL A 155 -6.99 -5.83 -3.37
N GLY A 156 -8.00 -6.13 -2.56
CA GLY A 156 -8.02 -5.81 -1.13
C GLY A 156 -6.93 -6.52 -0.32
N ASN A 157 -6.41 -7.64 -0.82
CA ASN A 157 -5.27 -8.37 -0.23
C ASN A 157 -3.91 -7.98 -0.84
N GLY A 158 -3.87 -7.01 -1.77
CA GLY A 158 -2.63 -6.56 -2.41
C GLY A 158 -2.08 -7.52 -3.48
N GLU A 159 -2.85 -8.54 -3.88
CA GLU A 159 -2.49 -9.52 -4.91
C GLU A 159 -2.88 -9.03 -6.32
N TYR A 160 -2.36 -7.86 -6.70
CA TYR A 160 -2.80 -7.12 -7.89
C TYR A 160 -2.59 -7.87 -9.22
N ASP A 161 -1.47 -8.58 -9.40
CA ASP A 161 -1.23 -9.38 -10.62
C ASP A 161 -2.24 -10.53 -10.78
N ALA A 162 -2.64 -11.15 -9.66
CA ALA A 162 -3.66 -12.18 -9.66
C ALA A 162 -5.04 -11.58 -10.01
N ALA A 163 -5.35 -10.39 -9.51
CA ALA A 163 -6.56 -9.64 -9.88
C ALA A 163 -6.60 -9.31 -11.39
N LEU A 164 -5.50 -8.80 -11.95
CA LEU A 164 -5.40 -8.49 -13.38
C LEU A 164 -5.47 -9.76 -14.26
N SER A 165 -4.92 -10.87 -13.78
CA SER A 165 -5.02 -12.16 -14.47
C SER A 165 -6.45 -12.69 -14.48
N LEU A 166 -7.18 -12.57 -13.35
CA LEU A 166 -8.60 -12.90 -13.29
C LEU A 166 -9.46 -12.01 -14.20
N PHE A 167 -9.16 -10.72 -14.25
CA PHE A 167 -9.85 -9.80 -15.15
C PHE A 167 -9.69 -10.22 -16.62
N ARG A 168 -8.48 -10.57 -17.05
CA ARG A 168 -8.23 -11.09 -18.40
C ARG A 168 -9.01 -12.37 -18.69
N ALA A 169 -9.10 -13.28 -17.71
CA ALA A 169 -9.88 -14.51 -17.85
C ALA A 169 -11.40 -14.21 -17.95
N MET A 170 -11.90 -13.30 -17.11
CA MET A 170 -13.30 -12.86 -17.10
C MET A 170 -13.76 -12.34 -18.46
N GLN A 171 -12.91 -11.62 -19.18
CA GLN A 171 -13.23 -11.03 -20.49
C GLN A 171 -13.59 -12.06 -21.58
N SER A 172 -13.25 -13.34 -21.39
CA SER A 172 -13.67 -14.41 -22.30
C SER A 172 -15.14 -14.83 -22.13
N GLU A 173 -15.74 -14.53 -20.97
CA GLU A 173 -17.09 -14.96 -20.61
C GLU A 173 -18.06 -13.80 -20.33
N PHE A 174 -17.55 -12.67 -19.81
CA PHE A 174 -18.36 -11.54 -19.35
C PHE A 174 -17.75 -10.21 -19.77
N THR A 175 -18.62 -9.25 -20.08
CA THR A 175 -18.27 -7.83 -20.11
C THR A 175 -18.12 -7.29 -18.70
N ALA A 176 -17.04 -6.54 -18.47
CA ALA A 176 -16.76 -5.83 -17.23
C ALA A 176 -17.82 -4.75 -16.96
N ASP A 177 -18.24 -4.63 -15.70
CA ASP A 177 -19.09 -3.54 -15.23
C ASP A 177 -18.27 -2.52 -14.43
N GLU A 178 -18.95 -1.49 -13.93
CA GLU A 178 -18.36 -0.38 -13.17
C GLU A 178 -17.56 -0.87 -11.95
N TYR A 179 -18.10 -1.86 -11.22
CA TYR A 179 -17.43 -2.48 -10.09
C TYR A 179 -16.17 -3.24 -10.52
N THR A 180 -16.24 -4.01 -11.62
CA THR A 180 -15.04 -4.66 -12.19
C THR A 180 -13.96 -3.61 -12.48
N LEU A 181 -14.34 -2.51 -13.14
CA LEU A 181 -13.40 -1.49 -13.57
C LEU A 181 -12.79 -0.74 -12.38
N GLN A 182 -13.55 -0.45 -11.34
CA GLN A 182 -13.04 0.13 -10.11
C GLN A 182 -11.93 -0.73 -9.48
N SER A 183 -12.17 -2.04 -9.31
CA SER A 183 -11.16 -2.95 -8.77
C SER A 183 -9.94 -3.07 -9.70
N VAL A 184 -10.14 -3.11 -11.03
CA VAL A 184 -9.03 -3.17 -12.00
C VAL A 184 -8.20 -1.88 -12.01
N ILE A 185 -8.83 -0.71 -11.89
CA ILE A 185 -8.13 0.58 -11.73
C ILE A 185 -7.27 0.54 -10.47
N GLY A 186 -7.81 0.07 -9.35
CA GLY A 186 -7.07 -0.13 -8.11
C GLY A 186 -5.88 -1.09 -8.27
N ALA A 187 -6.08 -2.20 -8.97
CA ALA A 187 -5.01 -3.15 -9.29
C ALA A 187 -3.89 -2.52 -10.14
N CYS A 188 -4.26 -1.74 -11.16
CA CYS A 188 -3.30 -1.02 -12.00
C CYS A 188 -2.48 -0.03 -11.18
N GLY A 189 -3.08 0.69 -10.22
CA GLY A 189 -2.34 1.56 -9.30
C GLY A 189 -1.42 0.78 -8.35
N GLY A 190 -1.84 -0.43 -7.94
CA GLY A 190 -1.06 -1.33 -7.09
C GLY A 190 0.24 -1.83 -7.75
N VAL A 191 0.20 -2.22 -9.02
CA VAL A 191 1.39 -2.62 -9.81
C VAL A 191 2.04 -1.46 -10.57
N ALA A 192 1.48 -0.26 -10.46
CA ALA A 192 1.82 0.93 -11.22
C ALA A 192 1.86 0.72 -12.75
N ALA A 193 0.88 -0.02 -13.27
CA ALA A 193 0.68 -0.24 -14.70
C ALA A 193 -0.07 0.95 -15.32
N LEU A 194 0.65 2.03 -15.62
CA LEU A 194 0.12 3.26 -16.18
C LEU A 194 -0.55 3.05 -17.53
N SER A 195 0.04 2.26 -18.44
CA SER A 195 -0.53 2.09 -19.79
C SER A 195 -1.86 1.34 -19.73
N LEU A 196 -1.93 0.29 -18.91
CA LEU A 196 -3.17 -0.45 -18.68
C LEU A 196 -4.21 0.45 -17.99
N GLY A 197 -3.80 1.22 -16.99
CA GLY A 197 -4.67 2.20 -16.32
C GLY A 197 -5.25 3.25 -17.28
N MET A 198 -4.44 3.78 -18.18
CA MET A 198 -4.89 4.70 -19.24
C MET A 198 -5.85 4.02 -20.22
N TRP A 199 -5.58 2.76 -20.59
CA TRP A 199 -6.49 1.99 -21.43
C TRP A 199 -7.85 1.79 -20.74
N VAL A 200 -7.86 1.45 -19.44
CA VAL A 200 -9.10 1.28 -18.66
C VAL A 200 -9.86 2.61 -18.57
N HIS A 201 -9.16 3.72 -18.29
CA HIS A 201 -9.80 5.04 -18.27
C HIS A 201 -10.41 5.40 -19.64
N ALA A 202 -9.68 5.17 -20.74
CA ALA A 202 -10.22 5.37 -22.09
C ALA A 202 -11.40 4.43 -22.40
N PHE A 203 -11.40 3.21 -21.86
CA PHE A 203 -12.52 2.28 -21.97
C PHE A 203 -13.76 2.82 -21.24
N VAL A 204 -13.61 3.33 -20.01
CA VAL A 204 -14.70 3.97 -19.24
C VAL A 204 -15.34 5.09 -20.07
N LEU A 205 -14.52 6.02 -20.57
CA LEU A 205 -14.99 7.19 -21.33
C LEU A 205 -15.69 6.84 -22.66
N ARG A 206 -15.39 5.67 -23.25
CA ARG A 206 -15.94 5.26 -24.55
C ARG A 206 -17.15 4.34 -24.44
N LYS A 207 -17.20 3.51 -23.41
CA LYS A 207 -18.18 2.42 -23.30
C LYS A 207 -19.36 2.75 -22.41
N PHE A 208 -19.17 3.64 -21.45
CA PHE A 208 -20.23 4.02 -20.52
C PHE A 208 -20.76 5.41 -20.87
N ASP A 209 -21.97 5.68 -20.44
CA ASP A 209 -22.54 7.00 -20.58
C ASP A 209 -21.83 8.01 -19.67
N ARG A 210 -22.21 9.28 -19.82
CA ARG A 210 -21.64 10.35 -19.02
C ARG A 210 -21.90 10.21 -17.52
N VAL A 211 -22.98 9.54 -17.11
CA VAL A 211 -23.32 9.37 -15.69
C VAL A 211 -22.26 8.52 -15.00
N VAL A 212 -21.86 7.42 -15.64
CA VAL A 212 -20.79 6.55 -15.13
C VAL A 212 -19.42 7.21 -15.26
N ALA A 213 -19.14 7.92 -16.36
CA ALA A 213 -17.86 8.61 -16.53
C ALA A 213 -17.64 9.72 -15.47
N ASP A 214 -18.73 10.37 -15.04
CA ASP A 214 -18.73 11.40 -14.00
C ASP A 214 -18.94 10.79 -12.58
N ASP A 215 -18.97 9.45 -12.44
CA ASP A 215 -19.13 8.79 -11.14
C ASP A 215 -17.97 9.10 -10.19
N VAL A 216 -18.29 9.48 -8.96
CA VAL A 216 -17.31 9.95 -7.97
C VAL A 216 -16.39 8.80 -7.53
N LEU A 217 -16.89 7.57 -7.42
CA LEU A 217 -16.08 6.43 -6.97
C LEU A 217 -15.05 6.04 -8.04
N ILE A 218 -15.47 5.97 -9.31
CA ILE A 218 -14.56 5.70 -10.43
C ILE A 218 -13.48 6.79 -10.52
N ASN A 219 -13.87 8.06 -10.47
CA ASN A 219 -12.92 9.17 -10.54
C ASN A 219 -11.95 9.21 -9.34
N ASN A 220 -12.42 8.88 -8.14
CA ASN A 220 -11.55 8.72 -6.96
C ASN A 220 -10.50 7.62 -7.18
N SER A 221 -10.89 6.47 -7.74
CA SER A 221 -9.96 5.39 -8.10
C SER A 221 -8.99 5.82 -9.21
N LEU A 222 -9.42 6.62 -10.19
CA LEU A 222 -8.54 7.15 -11.24
C LEU A 222 -7.51 8.14 -10.69
N ILE A 223 -7.88 9.01 -9.74
CA ILE A 223 -6.93 9.90 -9.05
C ILE A 223 -5.85 9.09 -8.35
N ASP A 224 -6.25 8.06 -7.58
CA ASP A 224 -5.33 7.17 -6.86
C ASP A 224 -4.41 6.39 -7.82
N LEU A 225 -4.97 5.84 -8.91
CA LEU A 225 -4.22 5.17 -9.98
C LEU A 225 -3.13 6.10 -10.52
N TYR A 226 -3.49 7.29 -11.00
CA TYR A 226 -2.54 8.17 -11.65
C TYR A 226 -1.47 8.68 -10.69
N ALA A 227 -1.82 8.95 -9.44
CA ALA A 227 -0.84 9.28 -8.40
C ALA A 227 0.12 8.10 -8.17
N LYS A 228 -0.37 6.88 -7.96
CA LYS A 228 0.46 5.68 -7.71
C LYS A 228 1.29 5.22 -8.91
N CYS A 229 0.91 5.62 -10.12
CA CYS A 229 1.64 5.40 -11.37
C CYS A 229 2.64 6.52 -11.71
N GLY A 230 2.86 7.50 -10.84
CA GLY A 230 3.85 8.55 -11.08
C GLY A 230 3.39 9.61 -12.09
N SER A 231 2.08 9.83 -12.20
CA SER A 231 1.47 10.84 -13.08
C SER A 231 0.50 11.74 -12.30
N VAL A 232 1.03 12.48 -11.33
CA VAL A 232 0.24 13.41 -10.50
C VAL A 232 -0.49 14.48 -11.31
N LEU A 233 0.02 14.85 -12.48
CA LEU A 233 -0.65 15.77 -13.40
C LEU A 233 -1.96 15.18 -13.96
N LEU A 234 -1.98 13.91 -14.35
CA LEU A 234 -3.22 13.25 -14.79
C LEU A 234 -4.19 13.07 -13.63
N ALA A 235 -3.69 12.76 -12.43
CA ALA A 235 -4.51 12.71 -11.21
C ALA A 235 -5.21 14.06 -10.97
N ARG A 236 -4.47 15.17 -11.07
CA ARG A 236 -5.00 16.52 -10.94
C ARG A 236 -5.99 16.88 -12.05
N GLN A 237 -5.74 16.47 -13.29
CA GLN A 237 -6.69 16.69 -14.40
C GLN A 237 -8.02 15.97 -14.19
N VAL A 238 -8.00 14.71 -13.71
CA VAL A 238 -9.22 14.00 -13.33
C VAL A 238 -9.93 14.77 -12.23
N PHE A 239 -9.21 15.08 -11.14
CA PHE A 239 -9.76 15.82 -10.00
C PHE A 239 -10.40 17.14 -10.41
N ASP A 240 -9.73 17.98 -11.21
CA ASP A 240 -10.23 19.30 -11.63
C ASP A 240 -11.44 19.21 -12.58
N ARG A 241 -11.62 18.09 -13.29
CA ARG A 241 -12.76 17.87 -14.20
C ARG A 241 -13.99 17.27 -13.52
N MET A 242 -13.86 16.74 -12.30
CA MET A 242 -15.00 16.17 -11.57
C MET A 242 -16.09 17.24 -11.34
N PRO A 243 -17.35 16.98 -11.72
CA PRO A 243 -18.45 17.93 -11.49
C PRO A 243 -18.85 17.98 -10.01
N VAL A 244 -18.75 16.86 -9.31
CA VAL A 244 -19.02 16.70 -7.88
C VAL A 244 -17.82 16.02 -7.25
N ARG A 245 -17.39 16.51 -6.09
CA ARG A 245 -16.29 15.94 -5.30
C ARG A 245 -16.80 15.65 -3.90
N ASP A 246 -16.43 14.50 -3.38
CA ASP A 246 -16.64 14.16 -1.98
C ASP A 246 -15.33 14.26 -1.20
N LEU A 247 -15.39 14.02 0.11
CA LEU A 247 -14.20 14.03 0.95
C LEU A 247 -13.16 12.99 0.49
N ALA A 248 -13.58 11.88 -0.14
CA ALA A 248 -12.66 10.89 -0.67
C ALA A 248 -11.91 11.41 -1.91
N SER A 249 -12.54 12.20 -2.78
CA SER A 249 -11.88 12.89 -3.90
C SER A 249 -10.76 13.81 -3.41
N TRP A 250 -11.06 14.63 -2.41
CA TRP A 250 -10.11 15.55 -1.80
C TRP A 250 -8.95 14.81 -1.12
N ASN A 251 -9.26 13.75 -0.36
CA ASN A 251 -8.24 12.93 0.29
C ASN A 251 -7.33 12.23 -0.72
N ALA A 252 -7.87 11.68 -1.82
CA ALA A 252 -7.07 11.06 -2.87
C ALA A 252 -6.07 12.05 -3.48
N MET A 253 -6.51 13.29 -3.74
CA MET A 253 -5.63 14.33 -4.28
C MET A 253 -4.58 14.79 -3.27
N ILE A 254 -4.95 15.03 -2.00
CA ILE A 254 -4.02 15.43 -0.92
C ILE A 254 -2.94 14.36 -0.71
N LEU A 255 -3.33 13.08 -0.61
CA LEU A 255 -2.40 11.97 -0.46
C LEU A 255 -1.49 11.82 -1.68
N GLY A 256 -2.04 11.95 -2.89
CA GLY A 256 -1.26 11.95 -4.13
C GLY A 256 -0.21 13.04 -4.16
N LEU A 257 -0.56 14.29 -3.82
CA LEU A 257 0.38 15.41 -3.76
C LEU A 257 1.45 15.22 -2.69
N ALA A 258 1.07 14.75 -1.50
CA ALA A 258 2.01 14.43 -0.43
C ALA A 258 3.02 13.35 -0.83
N MET A 259 2.55 12.28 -1.48
CA MET A 259 3.39 11.20 -2.00
C MET A 259 4.38 11.71 -3.06
N HIS A 260 4.01 12.73 -3.84
CA HIS A 260 4.84 13.38 -4.85
C HIS A 260 5.72 14.54 -4.35
N GLY A 261 5.71 14.81 -3.04
CA GLY A 261 6.45 15.92 -2.45
C GLY A 261 5.97 17.31 -2.91
N ARG A 262 4.74 17.42 -3.44
CA ARG A 262 4.12 18.68 -3.86
C ARG A 262 3.45 19.39 -2.69
N ILE A 263 4.27 19.79 -1.72
CA ILE A 263 3.80 20.25 -0.40
C ILE A 263 2.91 21.49 -0.51
N GLU A 264 3.33 22.49 -1.28
CA GLU A 264 2.54 23.73 -1.46
C GLU A 264 1.15 23.43 -2.03
N GLN A 265 1.09 22.63 -3.09
CA GLN A 265 -0.18 22.23 -3.71
C GLN A 265 -1.03 21.37 -2.75
N CYS A 266 -0.39 20.55 -1.91
CA CYS A 266 -1.07 19.76 -0.88
C CYS A 266 -1.77 20.67 0.15
N PHE A 267 -1.07 21.68 0.67
CA PHE A 267 -1.63 22.66 1.61
C PHE A 267 -2.69 23.56 0.96
N GLU A 268 -2.49 23.97 -0.30
CA GLU A 268 -3.51 24.69 -1.07
C GLU A 268 -4.78 23.85 -1.23
N THR A 269 -4.64 22.57 -1.58
CA THR A 269 -5.77 21.65 -1.74
C THR A 269 -6.52 21.46 -0.42
N PHE A 270 -5.82 21.35 0.71
CA PHE A 270 -6.44 21.32 2.04
C PHE A 270 -7.14 22.63 2.40
N ALA A 271 -6.53 23.77 2.09
CA ALA A 271 -7.16 25.08 2.34
C ALA A 271 -8.46 25.23 1.54
N ARG A 272 -8.48 24.80 0.27
CA ARG A 272 -9.70 24.79 -0.57
C ARG A 272 -10.78 23.88 -0.02
N LEU A 273 -10.44 22.66 0.42
CA LEU A 273 -11.36 21.73 1.09
C LEU A 273 -12.09 22.39 2.27
N VAL A 274 -11.36 23.11 3.12
CA VAL A 274 -11.91 23.71 4.36
C VAL A 274 -12.60 25.05 4.09
N ALA A 275 -12.00 25.94 3.31
CA ALA A 275 -12.44 27.32 3.16
C ALA A 275 -13.48 27.51 2.04
N GLU A 276 -13.28 26.86 0.89
CA GLU A 276 -14.15 27.02 -0.29
C GLU A 276 -15.31 26.03 -0.24
N ASP A 277 -14.99 24.74 -0.15
CA ASP A 277 -15.98 23.65 -0.21
C ASP A 277 -16.67 23.40 1.14
N LYS A 278 -16.09 23.89 2.24
CA LYS A 278 -16.61 23.75 3.61
C LYS A 278 -16.88 22.30 4.01
N ILE A 279 -16.09 21.37 3.46
CA ILE A 279 -16.17 19.95 3.79
C ILE A 279 -15.26 19.71 5.00
N ARG A 280 -15.80 19.06 6.04
CA ARG A 280 -15.04 18.76 7.26
C ARG A 280 -13.97 17.71 6.98
N PRO A 281 -12.67 17.99 7.23
CA PRO A 281 -11.60 17.01 7.16
C PRO A 281 -11.84 15.81 8.07
N ASN A 282 -11.22 14.67 7.73
CA ASN A 282 -11.23 13.49 8.58
C ASN A 282 -9.81 12.98 8.86
N SER A 283 -9.71 11.87 9.59
CA SER A 283 -8.47 11.15 9.89
C SER A 283 -7.57 10.99 8.65
N ILE A 284 -8.14 10.58 7.51
CA ILE A 284 -7.35 10.34 6.29
C ILE A 284 -6.78 11.66 5.72
N THR A 285 -7.52 12.75 5.81
CA THR A 285 -7.04 14.09 5.39
C THR A 285 -5.77 14.47 6.14
N PHE A 286 -5.75 14.28 7.46
CA PHE A 286 -4.60 14.63 8.30
C PHE A 286 -3.41 13.70 8.11
N VAL A 287 -3.62 12.41 7.81
CA VAL A 287 -2.52 11.53 7.37
C VAL A 287 -1.82 12.11 6.14
N GLY A 288 -2.57 12.61 5.14
CA GLY A 288 -2.00 13.23 3.96
C GLY A 288 -1.20 14.50 4.25
N ILE A 289 -1.73 15.37 5.11
CA ILE A 289 -1.06 16.62 5.51
C ILE A 289 0.21 16.34 6.33
N LEU A 290 0.14 15.45 7.31
CA LEU A 290 1.30 15.07 8.11
C LEU A 290 2.36 14.33 7.28
N SER A 291 1.95 13.53 6.29
CA SER A 291 2.86 12.91 5.33
C SER A 291 3.58 13.95 4.47
N ALA A 292 2.88 15.02 4.05
CA ALA A 292 3.51 16.12 3.32
C ALA A 292 4.54 16.86 4.21
N CYS A 293 4.20 17.14 5.48
CA CYS A 293 5.15 17.70 6.44
C CYS A 293 6.37 16.79 6.66
N ASN A 294 6.15 15.48 6.78
CA ASN A 294 7.21 14.47 6.89
C ASN A 294 8.13 14.51 5.66
N HIS A 295 7.59 14.48 4.46
CA HIS A 295 8.37 14.49 3.22
C HIS A 295 9.10 15.81 2.95
N GLY A 296 8.65 16.92 3.55
CA GLY A 296 9.31 18.23 3.48
C GLY A 296 10.19 18.58 4.67
N GLY A 297 10.22 17.76 5.72
CA GLY A 297 10.93 18.08 6.95
C GLY A 297 10.36 19.26 7.72
N LEU A 298 9.08 19.56 7.52
CA LEU A 298 8.40 20.71 8.12
C LEU A 298 7.93 20.38 9.53
N VAL A 299 8.87 20.25 10.47
CA VAL A 299 8.59 19.83 11.87
C VAL A 299 7.54 20.74 12.53
N ASN A 300 7.68 22.06 12.37
CA ASN A 300 6.77 23.04 12.96
C ASN A 300 5.36 22.94 12.38
N ASP A 301 5.23 22.80 11.05
CA ASP A 301 3.94 22.61 10.40
C ASP A 301 3.31 21.27 10.78
N GLY A 302 4.10 20.20 10.85
CA GLY A 302 3.65 18.89 11.32
C GLY A 302 3.03 18.98 12.72
N GLN A 303 3.73 19.62 13.67
CA GLN A 303 3.21 19.81 15.02
C GLN A 303 1.94 20.69 15.04
N ARG A 304 1.93 21.77 14.26
CA ARG A 304 0.76 22.66 14.13
C ARG A 304 -0.46 21.89 13.63
N TYR A 305 -0.33 21.14 12.54
CA TYR A 305 -1.44 20.39 11.98
C TYR A 305 -1.88 19.25 12.88
N PHE A 306 -0.94 18.53 13.51
CA PHE A 306 -1.26 17.48 14.49
C PHE A 306 -2.08 18.03 15.66
N ASN A 307 -1.72 19.22 16.17
CA ASN A 307 -2.49 19.87 17.23
C ASN A 307 -3.86 20.35 16.74
N SER A 308 -3.92 21.00 15.57
CA SER A 308 -5.18 21.50 14.98
C SER A 308 -6.21 20.38 14.75
N MET A 309 -5.74 19.19 14.36
CA MET A 309 -6.56 18.00 14.18
C MET A 309 -7.40 17.70 15.44
N VAL A 310 -6.80 17.84 16.61
CA VAL A 310 -7.45 17.57 17.90
C VAL A 310 -8.24 18.78 18.37
N SER A 311 -7.64 19.98 18.37
CA SER A 311 -8.24 21.17 18.98
C SER A 311 -9.36 21.77 18.14
N GLU A 312 -9.19 21.83 16.82
CA GLU A 312 -10.10 22.49 15.89
C GLU A 312 -11.06 21.48 15.23
N PHE A 313 -10.54 20.37 14.73
CA PHE A 313 -11.34 19.40 13.96
C PHE A 313 -11.93 18.27 14.81
N ARG A 314 -11.54 18.15 16.09
CA ARG A 314 -12.00 17.12 17.04
C ARG A 314 -11.80 15.69 16.50
N ILE A 315 -10.68 15.46 15.84
CA ILE A 315 -10.27 14.15 15.33
C ILE A 315 -9.27 13.55 16.31
N GLU A 316 -9.58 12.35 16.80
CA GLU A 316 -8.68 11.61 17.69
C GLU A 316 -7.48 11.07 16.89
N PRO A 317 -6.23 11.30 17.37
CA PRO A 317 -5.06 10.73 16.74
C PRO A 317 -5.11 9.21 16.74
N ARG A 318 -4.58 8.62 15.66
CA ARG A 318 -4.50 7.18 15.42
C ARG A 318 -3.07 6.81 15.08
N ILE A 319 -2.78 5.52 15.00
CA ILE A 319 -1.44 5.00 14.77
C ILE A 319 -0.78 5.59 13.52
N GLU A 320 -1.55 5.88 12.47
CA GLU A 320 -1.06 6.48 11.22
C GLU A 320 -0.59 7.93 11.42
N HIS A 321 -1.30 8.71 12.25
CA HIS A 321 -0.93 10.09 12.57
C HIS A 321 0.35 10.13 13.42
N TYR A 322 0.43 9.27 14.44
CA TYR A 322 1.64 9.12 15.25
C TYR A 322 2.81 8.64 14.41
N GLY A 323 2.60 7.68 13.49
CA GLY A 323 3.63 7.21 12.58
C GLY A 323 4.22 8.32 11.72
N CYS A 324 3.39 9.22 11.18
CA CYS A 324 3.87 10.38 10.43
C CYS A 324 4.71 11.33 11.30
N MET A 325 4.26 11.62 12.52
CA MET A 325 4.95 12.53 13.43
C MET A 325 6.27 11.96 13.96
N VAL A 326 6.28 10.68 14.34
CA VAL A 326 7.50 9.99 14.78
C VAL A 326 8.52 9.93 13.66
N ASP A 327 8.12 9.60 12.42
CA ASP A 327 9.03 9.58 11.27
C ASP A 327 9.60 10.99 10.99
N LEU A 328 8.76 12.03 11.01
CA LEU A 328 9.17 13.43 10.84
C LEU A 328 10.20 13.86 11.90
N LEU A 329 9.92 13.63 13.19
CA LEU A 329 10.85 13.95 14.28
C LEU A 329 12.15 13.16 14.15
N ALA A 330 12.05 11.84 13.91
CA ALA A 330 13.20 10.96 13.81
C ALA A 330 14.14 11.37 12.64
N ARG A 331 13.59 11.63 11.45
CA ARG A 331 14.36 12.07 10.28
C ARG A 331 15.01 13.44 10.47
N SER A 332 14.35 14.34 11.21
CA SER A 332 14.91 15.63 11.58
C SER A 332 16.05 15.55 12.60
N GLY A 333 16.35 14.37 13.14
CA GLY A 333 17.39 14.13 14.14
C GLY A 333 16.93 14.30 15.59
N ARG A 334 15.64 14.60 15.80
CA ARG A 334 15.02 14.76 17.12
C ARG A 334 14.62 13.41 17.70
N ILE A 335 15.59 12.51 17.85
CA ILE A 335 15.35 11.12 18.26
C ILE A 335 14.70 11.05 19.65
N SER A 336 15.14 11.88 20.60
CA SER A 336 14.56 11.93 21.94
C SER A 336 13.08 12.36 21.92
N GLU A 337 12.73 13.45 21.22
CA GLU A 337 11.34 13.89 21.07
C GLU A 337 10.47 12.81 20.40
N ALA A 338 11.04 12.07 19.44
CA ALA A 338 10.34 10.97 18.77
C ALA A 338 10.07 9.79 19.73
N LEU A 339 11.02 9.44 20.61
CA LEU A 339 10.84 8.41 21.64
C LEU A 339 9.84 8.84 22.74
N ASP A 340 9.87 10.12 23.12
CA ASP A 340 8.90 10.70 24.07
C ASP A 340 7.48 10.64 23.48
N LEU A 341 7.33 10.97 22.19
CA LEU A 341 6.06 10.85 21.49
C LEU A 341 5.57 9.40 21.49
N VAL A 342 6.43 8.43 21.15
CA VAL A 342 6.06 7.00 21.19
C VAL A 342 5.61 6.56 22.58
N SER A 343 6.30 7.03 23.63
CA SER A 343 5.98 6.68 25.02
C SER A 343 4.66 7.27 25.51
N SER A 344 4.19 8.35 24.89
CA SER A 344 2.92 9.02 25.21
C SER A 344 1.73 8.58 24.35
N MET A 345 1.93 7.66 23.40
CA MET A 345 0.86 7.18 22.54
C MET A 345 -0.22 6.41 23.34
N PRO A 346 -1.52 6.66 23.09
CA PRO A 346 -2.60 5.90 23.72
C PRO A 346 -2.79 4.51 23.11
N CYS A 347 -2.09 4.20 22.02
CA CYS A 347 -2.17 2.94 21.29
C CYS A 347 -0.79 2.26 21.22
N LYS A 348 -0.78 0.93 21.08
CA LYS A 348 0.45 0.15 20.94
C LYS A 348 1.16 0.57 19.63
N PRO A 349 2.43 1.01 19.68
CA PRO A 349 3.18 1.33 18.46
C PRO A 349 3.40 0.07 17.61
N ASP A 350 3.31 0.23 16.29
CA ASP A 350 3.51 -0.87 15.35
C ASP A 350 4.98 -1.00 14.90
N ALA A 351 5.28 -2.06 14.14
CA ALA A 351 6.60 -2.29 13.59
C ALA A 351 7.06 -1.20 12.60
N VAL A 352 6.13 -0.42 12.00
CA VAL A 352 6.47 0.66 11.05
C VAL A 352 7.08 1.83 11.82
N ILE A 353 6.49 2.21 12.95
CA ILE A 353 6.98 3.27 13.85
C ILE A 353 8.39 2.92 14.35
N TRP A 354 8.57 1.70 14.88
CA TRP A 354 9.87 1.28 15.41
C TRP A 354 10.94 1.15 14.32
N ARG A 355 10.58 0.66 13.12
CA ARG A 355 11.51 0.64 11.99
C ARG A 355 11.93 2.03 11.54
N SER A 356 11.02 3.01 11.56
CA SER A 356 11.32 4.40 11.17
C SER A 356 12.29 5.04 12.17
N LEU A 357 12.08 4.82 13.47
CA LEU A 357 13.03 5.20 14.52
C LEU A 357 14.39 4.53 14.33
N LEU A 358 14.43 3.22 14.09
CA LEU A 358 15.68 2.48 13.91
C LEU A 358 16.46 2.96 12.67
N ASP A 359 15.76 3.23 11.57
CA ASP A 359 16.37 3.78 10.36
C ASP A 359 17.03 5.14 10.65
N ALA A 360 16.32 6.03 11.36
CA ALA A 360 16.86 7.31 11.77
C ALA A 360 18.05 7.17 12.74
N CYS A 361 17.97 6.32 13.75
CA CYS A 361 19.06 6.01 14.68
C CYS A 361 20.31 5.52 13.93
N SER A 362 20.13 4.64 12.94
CA SER A 362 21.22 4.09 12.14
C SER A 362 21.91 5.15 11.25
N LYS A 363 21.17 6.16 10.80
CA LYS A 363 21.68 7.23 9.92
C LYS A 363 22.27 8.41 10.70
N ARG A 364 21.78 8.66 11.91
CA ARG A 364 22.17 9.81 12.76
C ARG A 364 23.15 9.44 13.87
N ASN A 365 23.59 8.18 13.92
CA ASN A 365 24.50 7.64 14.93
C ASN A 365 24.01 7.91 16.36
N ALA A 366 22.74 7.59 16.63
CA ALA A 366 22.09 7.83 17.93
C ALA A 366 22.64 6.98 19.10
N GLY A 367 23.69 6.17 18.87
CA GLY A 367 24.22 5.20 19.82
C GLY A 367 23.72 3.79 19.56
N VAL A 368 24.57 2.81 19.91
CA VAL A 368 24.27 1.39 19.67
C VAL A 368 23.20 0.90 20.64
N GLU A 369 23.24 1.36 21.88
CA GLU A 369 22.33 0.96 22.97
C GLU A 369 20.88 1.36 22.67
N ILE A 370 20.66 2.60 22.22
CA ILE A 370 19.34 3.09 21.82
C ILE A 370 18.83 2.28 20.61
N SER A 371 19.70 2.05 19.63
CA SER A 371 19.35 1.28 18.43
C SER A 371 18.97 -0.16 18.75
N GLU A 372 19.69 -0.82 19.66
CA GLU A 372 19.37 -2.17 20.14
C GLU A 372 18.03 -2.21 20.88
N SER A 373 17.74 -1.21 21.72
CA SER A 373 16.46 -1.10 22.44
C SER A 373 15.29 -0.96 21.46
N VAL A 374 15.40 -0.05 20.49
CA VAL A 374 14.39 0.16 19.44
C VAL A 374 14.21 -1.10 18.58
N ALA A 375 15.31 -1.79 18.23
CA ALA A 375 15.24 -3.02 17.46
C ALA A 375 14.49 -4.14 18.21
N ARG A 376 14.70 -4.28 19.53
CA ARG A 376 13.95 -5.24 20.35
C ARG A 376 12.46 -4.96 20.35
N GLN A 377 12.07 -3.69 20.49
CA GLN A 377 10.65 -3.29 20.42
C GLN A 377 10.04 -3.58 19.04
N ALA A 378 10.79 -3.34 17.96
CA ALA A 378 10.36 -3.66 16.61
C ALA A 378 10.11 -5.17 16.39
N LEU A 379 10.99 -6.02 16.92
CA LEU A 379 10.88 -7.49 16.82
C LEU A 379 9.75 -8.07 17.67
N GLN A 380 9.43 -7.42 18.81
CA GLN A 380 8.31 -7.80 19.67
C GLN A 380 6.95 -7.31 19.15
N SER A 381 6.95 -6.38 18.20
CA SER A 381 5.74 -5.88 17.56
C SER A 381 5.29 -6.90 16.51
N ASP A 382 4.03 -7.31 16.55
CA ASP A 382 3.43 -8.29 15.64
C ASP A 382 3.62 -7.87 14.17
N SER A 383 4.69 -8.32 13.53
CA SER A 383 4.94 -8.10 12.11
C SER A 383 5.58 -9.34 11.50
N ALA A 384 5.03 -9.77 10.37
CA ALA A 384 5.50 -10.93 9.63
C ALA A 384 6.88 -10.70 8.94
N ASP A 385 7.37 -9.45 8.93
CA ASP A 385 8.62 -9.07 8.26
C ASP A 385 9.59 -8.38 9.22
N SER A 386 10.40 -9.19 9.91
CA SER A 386 11.50 -8.76 10.77
C SER A 386 12.79 -8.46 10.00
N SER A 387 12.85 -8.75 8.70
CA SER A 387 14.09 -8.68 7.91
C SER A 387 14.69 -7.28 7.88
N GLY A 388 13.85 -6.25 7.75
CA GLY A 388 14.27 -4.85 7.76
C GLY A 388 14.92 -4.42 9.08
N VAL A 389 14.47 -4.97 10.22
CA VAL A 389 15.01 -4.64 11.54
C VAL A 389 16.46 -5.15 11.66
N TYR A 390 16.70 -6.40 11.29
CA TYR A 390 18.04 -7.00 11.33
C TYR A 390 19.03 -6.32 10.36
N VAL A 391 18.55 -5.90 9.18
CA VAL A 391 19.38 -5.15 8.22
C VAL A 391 19.81 -3.80 8.80
N LEU A 392 18.89 -3.07 9.43
CA LEU A 392 19.19 -1.79 10.07
C LEU A 392 20.13 -1.96 11.28
N LEU A 393 19.91 -2.98 12.11
CA LEU A 393 20.79 -3.28 13.24
C LEU A 393 22.20 -3.68 12.78
N SER A 394 22.31 -4.48 11.72
CA SER A 394 23.61 -4.78 11.09
C SER A 394 24.32 -3.52 10.60
N ARG A 395 23.58 -2.54 10.07
CA ARG A 395 24.14 -1.25 9.66
C ARG A 395 24.65 -0.44 10.85
N VAL A 396 23.93 -0.44 11.96
CA VAL A 396 24.36 0.21 13.22
C VAL A 396 25.68 -0.39 13.69
N TYR A 397 25.78 -1.73 13.78
CA TYR A 397 27.01 -2.40 14.19
C TYR A 397 28.16 -2.18 13.22
N ALA A 398 27.91 -2.23 11.91
CA ALA A 398 28.93 -1.94 10.91
C ALA A 398 29.48 -0.51 11.03
N SER A 399 28.59 0.47 11.25
CA SER A 399 28.98 1.87 11.46
C SER A 399 29.78 2.07 12.74
N ALA A 400 29.48 1.29 13.78
CA ALA A 400 30.25 1.22 15.02
C ALA A 400 31.51 0.33 14.93
N LYS A 401 31.86 -0.19 13.75
CA LYS A 401 32.99 -1.12 13.50
C LYS A 401 32.92 -2.43 14.30
N ARG A 402 31.74 -2.82 14.77
CA ARG A 402 31.45 -4.04 15.54
C ARG A 402 31.13 -5.22 14.61
N TRP A 403 32.11 -5.64 13.79
CA TRP A 403 31.91 -6.68 12.76
C TRP A 403 31.52 -8.07 13.30
N ASN A 404 31.94 -8.41 14.53
CA ASN A 404 31.52 -9.65 15.18
C ASN A 404 30.00 -9.67 15.41
N ASP A 405 29.42 -8.52 15.81
CA ASP A 405 27.98 -8.40 16.02
C ASP A 405 27.20 -8.41 14.70
N VAL A 406 27.76 -7.83 13.63
CA VAL A 406 27.21 -8.00 12.26
C VAL A 406 27.14 -9.49 11.89
N GLY A 407 28.20 -10.26 12.19
CA GLY A 407 28.22 -11.70 12.00
C GLY A 407 27.18 -12.44 12.85
N SER A 408 27.01 -12.04 14.11
CA SER A 408 26.00 -12.60 15.01
C SER A 408 24.58 -12.34 14.51
N VAL A 409 24.26 -11.13 14.03
CA VAL A 409 22.94 -10.82 13.44
C VAL A 409 22.66 -11.69 12.21
N ARG A 410 23.64 -11.87 11.32
CA ARG A 410 23.50 -12.76 10.15
C ARG A 410 23.23 -14.22 10.55
N ARG A 411 23.84 -14.68 11.64
CA ARG A 411 23.61 -16.02 12.19
C ARG A 411 22.17 -16.15 12.69
N VAL A 412 21.70 -15.21 13.51
CA VAL A 412 20.32 -15.17 14.00
C VAL A 412 19.31 -15.16 12.84
N MET A 413 19.53 -14.33 11.82
CA MET A 413 18.68 -14.32 10.63
C MET A 413 18.62 -15.68 9.93
N SER A 414 19.75 -16.40 9.86
CA SER A 414 19.81 -17.72 9.25
C SER A 414 19.09 -18.77 10.09
N ASP A 415 19.29 -18.75 11.41
CA ASP A 415 18.69 -19.68 12.36
C ASP A 415 17.16 -19.51 12.43
N GLU A 416 16.65 -18.27 12.31
CA GLU A 416 15.22 -17.94 12.27
C GLU A 416 14.61 -18.08 10.86
N GLY A 417 15.39 -18.42 9.84
CA GLY A 417 14.93 -18.52 8.46
C GLY A 417 14.54 -17.18 7.81
N VAL A 418 14.96 -16.06 8.39
CA VAL A 418 14.68 -14.70 7.91
C VAL A 418 15.59 -14.36 6.73
N LYS A 419 15.00 -14.15 5.55
CA LYS A 419 15.73 -13.72 4.36
C LYS A 419 15.64 -12.21 4.20
N LYS A 420 16.76 -11.59 3.82
CA LYS A 420 16.80 -10.19 3.41
C LYS A 420 15.97 -10.01 2.14
N GLU A 421 15.06 -9.04 2.15
CA GLU A 421 14.36 -8.62 0.95
C GLU A 421 15.33 -8.05 -0.10
N PRO A 422 15.38 -8.61 -1.33
CA PRO A 422 16.22 -8.06 -2.39
C PRO A 422 15.64 -6.74 -2.91
N GLY A 423 16.52 -5.79 -3.25
CA GLY A 423 16.09 -4.56 -3.91
C GLY A 423 15.75 -4.81 -5.37
N CYS A 424 14.47 -4.70 -5.72
CA CYS A 424 13.92 -4.86 -7.06
C CYS A 424 13.44 -3.51 -7.59
N SER A 425 13.83 -3.18 -8.83
CA SER A 425 13.32 -2.02 -9.55
C SER A 425 12.53 -2.48 -10.77
N SER A 426 11.33 -1.96 -10.96
CA SER A 426 10.51 -2.23 -12.13
C SER A 426 10.28 -0.98 -12.98
N ILE A 427 10.09 -1.20 -14.27
CA ILE A 427 9.83 -0.16 -15.28
C ILE A 427 8.82 -0.71 -16.29
N GLU A 428 7.78 0.06 -16.60
CA GLU A 428 6.82 -0.29 -17.62
C GLU A 428 7.22 0.38 -18.95
N MET A 429 7.42 -0.42 -20.00
CA MET A 429 7.72 0.06 -21.35
C MET A 429 6.89 -0.74 -22.36
N ASP A 430 6.23 -0.03 -23.28
CA ASP A 430 5.38 -0.62 -24.33
C ASP A 430 4.34 -1.64 -23.80
N GLY A 431 3.79 -1.38 -22.60
CA GLY A 431 2.79 -2.23 -21.95
C GLY A 431 3.34 -3.50 -21.30
N ALA A 432 4.66 -3.68 -21.26
CA ALA A 432 5.34 -4.75 -20.53
C ALA A 432 6.05 -4.21 -19.29
N VAL A 433 5.95 -4.93 -18.17
CA VAL A 433 6.68 -4.61 -16.94
C VAL A 433 7.99 -5.39 -16.95
N HIS A 434 9.11 -4.67 -16.91
CA HIS A 434 10.46 -5.21 -16.81
C HIS A 434 10.94 -5.04 -15.37
N GLN A 435 11.47 -6.11 -14.77
CA GLN A 435 11.97 -6.10 -13.40
C GLN A 435 13.47 -6.37 -13.40
N PHE A 436 14.17 -5.69 -12.51
CA PHE A 436 15.61 -5.79 -12.33
C PHE A 436 15.93 -5.99 -10.86
N VAL A 437 16.78 -6.96 -10.56
CA VAL A 437 17.45 -7.09 -9.26
C VAL A 437 18.90 -6.60 -9.36
N ALA A 438 19.57 -6.46 -8.22
CA ALA A 438 20.95 -6.00 -8.23
C ALA A 438 21.85 -7.00 -8.97
N GLY A 439 22.60 -6.53 -9.98
CA GLY A 439 23.46 -7.39 -10.81
C GLY A 439 22.72 -8.33 -11.75
N ASP A 440 21.46 -8.04 -12.08
CA ASP A 440 20.63 -8.89 -12.93
C ASP A 440 21.18 -9.03 -14.36
N THR A 441 21.27 -10.27 -14.84
CA THR A 441 21.69 -10.63 -16.20
C THR A 441 20.66 -11.45 -16.96
N PHE A 442 19.48 -11.71 -16.38
CA PHE A 442 18.42 -12.54 -16.97
C PHE A 442 17.59 -11.80 -18.03
N HIS A 443 17.66 -10.47 -18.06
CA HIS A 443 16.93 -9.68 -19.05
C HIS A 443 17.42 -10.00 -20.48
N PRO A 444 16.53 -10.17 -21.49
CA PRO A 444 16.92 -10.49 -22.87
C PRO A 444 17.90 -9.48 -23.49
N GLN A 445 17.81 -8.21 -23.08
CA GLN A 445 18.68 -7.11 -23.52
C GLN A 445 19.76 -6.76 -22.47
N SER A 446 20.16 -7.72 -21.64
CA SER A 446 21.13 -7.49 -20.55
C SER A 446 22.41 -6.83 -21.07
N ARG A 447 22.97 -7.32 -22.17
CA ARG A 447 24.20 -6.77 -22.76
C ARG A 447 24.08 -5.28 -23.08
N GLU A 448 23.02 -4.90 -23.79
CA GLU A 448 22.76 -3.51 -24.19
C GLU A 448 22.54 -2.62 -22.97
N ILE A 449 21.85 -3.12 -21.94
CA ILE A 449 21.62 -2.39 -20.69
C ILE A 449 22.94 -2.09 -19.98
N TYR A 450 23.85 -3.06 -19.90
CA TYR A 450 25.16 -2.87 -19.28
C TYR A 450 26.08 -1.96 -20.11
N GLU A 451 26.03 -2.06 -21.44
CA GLU A 451 26.72 -1.12 -22.35
C GLU A 451 26.20 0.31 -22.13
N LYS A 452 24.88 0.49 -22.02
CA LYS A 452 24.29 1.80 -21.72
C LYS A 452 24.67 2.32 -20.35
N LEU A 453 24.64 1.46 -19.33
CA LEU A 453 25.04 1.84 -17.97
C LEU A 453 26.51 2.32 -17.96
N HIS A 454 27.39 1.66 -18.70
CA HIS A 454 28.78 2.09 -18.83
C HIS A 454 28.90 3.47 -19.52
N GLU A 455 28.15 3.71 -20.59
CA GLU A 455 28.06 5.04 -21.24
C GLU A 455 27.57 6.11 -20.26
N VAL A 456 26.53 5.82 -19.49
CA VAL A 456 26.01 6.71 -18.44
C VAL A 456 27.11 7.05 -17.45
N GLU A 457 27.80 6.05 -16.91
CA GLU A 457 28.89 6.24 -15.94
C GLU A 457 30.00 7.16 -16.48
N GLN A 458 30.43 6.96 -17.73
CA GLN A 458 31.44 7.82 -18.37
C GLN A 458 30.96 9.27 -18.48
N ARG A 459 29.73 9.50 -18.95
CA ARG A 459 29.18 10.86 -19.06
C ARG A 459 29.00 11.53 -17.70
N LEU A 460 28.57 10.78 -16.69
CA LEU A 460 28.42 11.30 -15.34
C LEU A 460 29.77 11.64 -14.71
N ALA A 461 30.81 10.84 -14.95
CA ALA A 461 32.17 11.15 -14.49
C ALA A 461 32.68 12.48 -15.08
N LEU A 462 32.43 12.73 -16.38
CA LEU A 462 32.73 14.02 -17.02
C LEU A 462 31.94 15.19 -16.41
N ALA A 463 30.74 14.92 -15.88
CA ALA A 463 29.90 15.89 -15.17
C ALA A 463 30.26 16.02 -13.68
N GLY A 464 31.34 15.38 -13.20
CA GLY A 464 31.82 15.47 -11.82
C GLY A 464 31.13 14.54 -10.82
N TYR A 465 30.45 13.49 -11.29
CA TYR A 465 29.87 12.48 -10.40
C TYR A 465 30.96 11.69 -9.65
N MET A 466 30.84 11.64 -8.33
CA MET A 466 31.65 10.79 -7.46
C MET A 466 30.75 9.83 -6.67
N PRO A 467 30.98 8.50 -6.76
CA PRO A 467 30.23 7.51 -5.99
C PRO A 467 30.41 7.67 -4.48
N ASP A 468 29.30 7.64 -3.73
CA ASP A 468 29.32 7.70 -2.27
C ASP A 468 29.48 6.30 -1.64
N SER A 469 30.73 5.92 -1.35
CA SER A 469 31.06 4.62 -0.76
C SER A 469 30.44 4.37 0.62
N SER A 470 29.99 5.42 1.33
CA SER A 470 29.26 5.27 2.60
C SER A 470 27.89 4.59 2.44
N GLN A 471 27.35 4.54 1.21
CA GLN A 471 26.10 3.87 0.89
C GLN A 471 26.23 2.34 0.79
N ALA A 472 27.45 1.79 0.89
CA ALA A 472 27.71 0.35 0.98
C ALA A 472 28.33 -0.05 2.34
N PRO A 473 27.65 0.22 3.48
CA PRO A 473 28.25 0.03 4.81
C PRO A 473 28.45 -1.43 5.21
N LEU A 474 27.74 -2.37 4.56
CA LEU A 474 27.82 -3.80 4.83
C LEU A 474 28.88 -4.53 3.98
N VAL A 475 29.56 -3.79 3.10
CA VAL A 475 30.66 -4.28 2.27
C VAL A 475 31.98 -3.92 2.97
N ALA A 476 32.91 -4.87 3.01
CA ALA A 476 34.21 -4.67 3.63
C ALA A 476 34.96 -3.48 2.99
N GLU A 477 35.82 -2.81 3.76
CA GLU A 477 36.72 -1.78 3.25
C GLU A 477 37.85 -2.44 2.46
N GLN A 478 37.54 -2.75 1.20
CA GLN A 478 38.51 -3.13 0.18
C GLN A 478 38.36 -2.17 -0.99
N ASP A 479 39.49 -1.74 -1.55
CA ASP A 479 39.53 -0.78 -2.66
C ASP A 479 38.69 -1.30 -3.84
N GLY A 480 37.79 -0.45 -4.34
CA GLY A 480 36.93 -0.75 -5.51
C GLY A 480 35.68 -1.59 -5.24
N VAL A 481 35.65 -2.45 -4.21
CA VAL A 481 34.53 -3.39 -3.98
C VAL A 481 33.22 -2.68 -3.62
N LYS A 482 33.28 -1.62 -2.80
CA LYS A 482 32.10 -0.81 -2.46
C LYS A 482 31.50 -0.13 -3.69
N TRP A 483 32.36 0.36 -4.59
CA TRP A 483 31.93 1.01 -5.83
C TRP A 483 31.21 0.01 -6.75
N GLU A 484 31.79 -1.18 -6.92
CA GLU A 484 31.21 -2.21 -7.78
C GLU A 484 29.84 -2.68 -7.25
N SER A 485 29.67 -2.77 -5.93
CA SER A 485 28.36 -3.06 -5.34
C SER A 485 27.31 -1.97 -5.64
N LEU A 486 27.69 -0.68 -5.60
CA LEU A 486 26.76 0.43 -5.88
C LEU A 486 26.38 0.49 -7.36
N ARG A 487 27.34 0.19 -8.24
CA ARG A 487 27.15 0.12 -9.70
C ARG A 487 26.04 -0.85 -10.10
N LEU A 488 25.91 -1.96 -9.37
CA LEU A 488 24.97 -3.02 -9.67
C LEU A 488 23.57 -2.81 -9.08
N HIS A 489 23.26 -1.65 -8.49
CA HIS A 489 21.92 -1.37 -7.98
C HIS A 489 20.84 -1.45 -9.06
N SER A 490 19.70 -2.07 -8.74
CA SER A 490 18.63 -2.32 -9.73
C SER A 490 18.03 -1.05 -10.33
N GLU A 491 18.04 0.07 -9.59
CA GLU A 491 17.58 1.37 -10.08
C GLU A 491 18.38 1.81 -11.29
N ARG A 492 19.69 1.56 -11.28
CA ARG A 492 20.61 1.95 -12.35
C ARG A 492 20.35 1.12 -13.61
N LEU A 493 20.08 -0.17 -13.46
CA LEU A 493 19.70 -1.06 -14.56
C LEU A 493 18.36 -0.64 -15.16
N ALA A 494 17.37 -0.35 -14.33
CA ALA A 494 16.05 0.11 -14.78
C ALA A 494 16.13 1.45 -15.52
N ILE A 495 16.91 2.41 -15.01
CA ILE A 495 17.12 3.72 -15.66
C ILE A 495 17.90 3.53 -16.97
N ALA A 496 18.95 2.71 -16.99
CA ALA A 496 19.72 2.44 -18.21
C ALA A 496 18.83 1.80 -19.29
N PHE A 497 17.99 0.83 -18.92
CA PHE A 497 16.98 0.28 -19.82
C PHE A 497 16.00 1.36 -20.31
N GLY A 498 15.50 2.20 -19.41
CA GLY A 498 14.63 3.31 -19.78
C GLY A 498 15.27 4.30 -20.76
N LEU A 499 16.57 4.61 -20.59
CA LEU A 499 17.32 5.47 -21.52
C LEU A 499 17.54 4.84 -22.89
N LEU A 500 17.47 3.51 -23.01
CA LEU A 500 17.56 2.80 -24.29
C LEU A 500 16.23 2.79 -25.05
N THR A 501 15.11 2.71 -24.32
CA THR A 501 13.80 2.39 -24.90
C THR A 501 12.84 3.58 -24.95
N ALA A 502 12.94 4.52 -24.00
CA ALA A 502 12.03 5.66 -23.92
C ALA A 502 12.14 6.55 -25.16
N LYS A 503 10.98 7.05 -25.62
CA LYS A 503 10.92 8.00 -26.73
C LYS A 503 11.39 9.38 -26.26
N PRO A 504 11.95 10.23 -27.15
CA PRO A 504 12.32 11.59 -26.79
C PRO A 504 11.16 12.35 -26.15
N GLY A 505 11.38 12.90 -24.94
CA GLY A 505 10.38 13.64 -24.17
C GLY A 505 9.46 12.78 -23.30
N GLU A 506 9.54 11.46 -23.36
CA GLU A 506 8.78 10.56 -22.49
C GLU A 506 9.47 10.40 -21.12
N PRO A 507 8.77 10.60 -19.99
CA PRO A 507 9.36 10.40 -18.67
C PRO A 507 9.65 8.92 -18.39
N ILE A 508 10.84 8.64 -17.86
CA ILE A 508 11.24 7.31 -17.40
C ILE A 508 10.64 7.08 -16.01
N ARG A 509 9.76 6.08 -15.85
CA ARG A 509 9.11 5.77 -14.57
C ARG A 509 9.65 4.48 -13.98
N VAL A 510 10.28 4.58 -12.82
CA VAL A 510 10.86 3.42 -12.11
C VAL A 510 10.17 3.26 -10.77
N LEU A 511 9.83 2.03 -10.41
CA LEU A 511 9.34 1.67 -9.09
C LEU A 511 10.36 0.83 -8.36
N LYS A 512 10.65 1.19 -7.12
CA LYS A 512 11.56 0.48 -6.23
C LYS A 512 10.79 -0.01 -5.01
N ASN A 513 10.92 -1.30 -4.69
CA ASN A 513 10.31 -1.89 -3.49
C ASN A 513 10.95 -1.39 -2.17
N LEU A 514 12.23 -1.01 -2.22
CA LEU A 514 12.98 -0.44 -1.10
C LEU A 514 13.13 1.08 -1.24
N ARG A 515 13.64 1.72 -0.18
CA ARG A 515 14.07 3.13 -0.26
C ARG A 515 15.30 3.24 -1.15
N VAL A 516 15.31 4.20 -2.08
CA VAL A 516 16.46 4.50 -2.94
C VAL A 516 17.67 4.86 -2.04
N CYS A 517 18.92 4.59 -2.44
CA CYS A 517 20.08 5.01 -1.64
C CYS A 517 20.55 6.43 -2.04
N ARG A 518 21.35 7.09 -1.18
CA ARG A 518 21.78 8.48 -1.41
C ARG A 518 22.53 8.66 -2.73
N ASP A 519 23.34 7.66 -3.04
CA ASP A 519 24.18 7.61 -4.23
C ASP A 519 23.34 7.43 -5.50
N CYS A 520 22.40 6.48 -5.53
CA CYS A 520 21.46 6.32 -6.64
C CYS A 520 20.62 7.59 -6.85
N HIS A 521 20.14 8.23 -5.78
CA HIS A 521 19.40 9.49 -5.89
C HIS A 521 20.25 10.61 -6.51
N ALA A 522 21.51 10.76 -6.07
CA ALA A 522 22.44 11.74 -6.63
C ALA A 522 22.78 11.46 -8.11
N MET A 523 22.98 10.17 -8.45
CA MET A 523 23.19 9.73 -9.82
C MET A 523 21.98 10.05 -10.70
N THR A 524 20.76 9.72 -10.27
CA THR A 524 19.53 9.99 -11.04
C THR A 524 19.32 11.49 -11.28
N LYS A 525 19.63 12.35 -10.30
CA LYS A 525 19.67 13.81 -10.52
C LYS A 525 20.61 14.19 -11.65
N LEU A 526 21.84 13.67 -11.65
CA LEU A 526 22.80 14.01 -12.70
C LEU A 526 22.37 13.44 -14.07
N ILE A 527 21.79 12.24 -14.10
CA ILE A 527 21.24 11.65 -15.34
C ILE A 527 20.17 12.56 -15.93
N SER A 528 19.20 13.04 -15.13
CA SER A 528 18.10 13.87 -15.63
C SER A 528 18.60 15.14 -16.34
N ARG A 529 19.69 15.74 -15.84
CA ARG A 529 20.36 16.89 -16.48
C ARG A 529 21.18 16.51 -17.71
N VAL A 530 22.04 15.49 -17.61
CA VAL A 530 22.98 15.11 -18.67
C VAL A 530 22.26 14.56 -19.90
N TYR A 531 21.15 13.85 -19.69
CA TYR A 531 20.35 13.25 -20.75
C TYR A 531 19.12 14.07 -21.12
N ASN A 532 18.87 15.20 -20.44
CA ASN A 532 17.69 16.05 -20.63
C ASN A 532 16.39 15.22 -20.63
N VAL A 533 16.20 14.43 -19.57
CA VAL A 533 15.09 13.49 -19.43
C VAL A 533 14.47 13.63 -18.05
N GLU A 534 13.14 13.56 -17.98
CA GLU A 534 12.43 13.48 -16.72
C GLU A 534 12.45 12.03 -16.22
N ILE A 535 12.87 11.83 -14.98
CA ILE A 535 12.87 10.51 -14.35
C ILE A 535 12.01 10.57 -13.10
N VAL A 536 11.03 9.68 -13.00
CA VAL A 536 10.13 9.58 -11.86
C VAL A 536 10.41 8.25 -11.17
N VAL A 537 10.99 8.29 -9.97
CA VAL A 537 11.28 7.09 -9.18
C VAL A 537 10.34 7.04 -7.98
N ARG A 538 9.49 6.01 -7.92
CA ARG A 538 8.74 5.68 -6.71
C ARG A 538 9.60 4.80 -5.83
N ASP A 539 9.85 5.22 -4.60
CA ASP A 539 10.37 4.32 -3.57
C ASP A 539 9.22 3.80 -2.68
N ARG A 540 9.54 3.09 -1.59
CA ARG A 540 8.52 2.53 -0.68
C ARG A 540 7.53 3.58 -0.13
N ILE A 541 7.91 4.84 -0.03
CA ILE A 541 7.21 5.86 0.77
C ILE A 541 6.77 7.05 -0.09
N ARG A 542 7.51 7.37 -1.16
CA ARG A 542 7.31 8.60 -1.94
C ARG A 542 7.80 8.48 -3.38
N PHE A 543 7.39 9.44 -4.19
CA PHE A 543 7.99 9.73 -5.49
C PHE A 543 9.15 10.74 -5.37
N HIS A 544 10.12 10.53 -6.24
CA HIS A 544 11.23 11.43 -6.53
C HIS A 544 11.14 11.78 -8.00
N GLU A 545 10.83 13.02 -8.30
CA GLU A 545 10.76 13.51 -9.68
C GLU A 545 12.03 14.29 -9.98
N PHE A 546 12.86 13.69 -10.83
CA PHE A 546 14.16 14.21 -11.22
C PHE A 546 14.04 14.94 -12.55
N LYS A 547 14.41 16.22 -12.54
CA LYS A 547 14.40 17.07 -13.73
C LYS A 547 15.51 18.12 -13.63
N ASP A 548 16.26 18.30 -14.71
CA ASP A 548 17.30 19.32 -14.83
C ASP A 548 18.32 19.33 -13.67
N GLY A 549 18.65 18.17 -13.10
CA GLY A 549 19.61 18.08 -11.99
C GLY A 549 19.01 18.28 -10.60
N SER A 550 17.71 18.53 -10.52
CA SER A 550 16.96 18.72 -9.28
C SER A 550 16.03 17.52 -9.01
N CYS A 551 15.55 17.41 -7.78
CA CYS A 551 14.53 16.44 -7.38
C CYS A 551 13.41 17.13 -6.62
N SER A 552 12.16 16.69 -6.79
CA SER A 552 11.00 17.17 -6.03
C SER A 552 11.14 17.03 -4.50
N CYS A 553 12.11 16.24 -4.02
CA CYS A 553 12.40 16.11 -2.59
C CYS A 553 13.22 17.24 -1.97
N GLN A 554 13.81 18.13 -2.77
CA GLN A 554 14.74 19.16 -2.29
C GLN A 554 15.88 18.60 -1.43
N ASP A 555 16.31 17.36 -1.72
CA ASP A 555 17.31 16.58 -0.96
C ASP A 555 16.93 16.26 0.50
N TYR A 556 15.67 16.44 0.87
CA TYR A 556 15.10 15.98 2.13
C TYR A 556 14.27 14.71 1.90
N TRP A 557 14.85 13.53 2.20
CA TRP A 557 14.13 12.27 1.98
C TRP A 557 14.64 11.06 2.73
#